data_AF-A0A399P845-F1
#
_entry.id   AF-A0A399P845-F1
#
_cell.length_a   1.000
_cell.length_b   1.000
_cell.length_c   1.000
_cell.angle_alpha   90.00
_cell.angle_beta   90.00
_cell.angle_gamma   90.00
#
_symmetry.space_group_name_H-M   'P 1'
#
loop_
_entity.id
_entity.type
_entity.pdbx_description
1 polymer ?
#
loop_
_entity_poly.entity_id
_entity_poly.type
_entity_poly.pdbx_seq_one_letter_code
_entity_poly.pdbx_strand_id
1 'polypeptide(L)'
;SAAIREASERGSVASPLPDAAALDRVAAELGGFEDPEHGGFGSAPKFPVAPVVLLLDTLATSGALAPERAAATGALVRRTLDAMAGSDLRDPVEGGFFRYSTRRDWSEPHYERMLYDNALLLDAYARAGDEGIAGGIGAFLTTTLRRGSGGFASAQDSESTVGGRRVEGGYYALDAAGRAAEEPPAVDGKV
;
A
#
# COMPACT_ATOMS: atom_id res chain seq x y z
N SER A 1 -5.13 -12.41 -33.86
CA SER A 1 -6.19 -11.78 -34.67
C SER A 1 -5.60 -10.58 -35.40
N ALA A 2 -5.99 -10.34 -36.66
CA ALA A 2 -5.58 -9.17 -37.44
C ALA A 2 -5.84 -7.84 -36.71
N ALA A 3 -6.89 -7.80 -35.89
CA ALA A 3 -7.23 -6.64 -35.05
C ALA A 3 -6.16 -6.29 -33.99
N ILE A 4 -5.45 -7.28 -33.42
CA ILE A 4 -4.37 -7.03 -32.44
C ILE A 4 -3.15 -6.44 -33.15
N ARG A 5 -2.85 -6.92 -34.36
CA ARG A 5 -1.74 -6.41 -35.18
C ARG A 5 -2.03 -4.98 -35.64
N GLU A 6 -3.24 -4.74 -36.13
CA GLU A 6 -3.69 -3.42 -36.56
C GLU A 6 -3.78 -2.42 -35.39
N ALA A 7 -4.14 -2.88 -34.17
CA ALA A 7 -4.06 -2.06 -32.95
C ALA A 7 -2.61 -1.75 -32.53
N SER A 8 -1.69 -2.71 -32.68
CA SER A 8 -0.26 -2.51 -32.40
C SER A 8 0.41 -1.58 -33.42
N GLU A 9 -0.02 -1.63 -34.69
CA GLU A 9 0.46 -0.75 -35.76
C GLU A 9 -0.12 0.67 -35.65
N ARG A 10 -1.40 0.81 -35.28
CA ARG A 10 -2.01 2.12 -34.96
C ARG A 10 -1.48 2.74 -33.66
N GLY A 11 -1.02 1.91 -32.72
CA GLY A 11 -0.33 2.32 -31.50
C GLY A 11 1.13 2.72 -31.71
N SER A 12 1.67 2.60 -32.94
CA SER A 12 3.07 2.95 -33.24
C SER A 12 3.31 4.45 -33.40
N VAL A 13 2.34 5.31 -33.05
CA VAL A 13 2.66 6.69 -32.71
C VAL A 13 3.40 6.61 -31.38
N ALA A 14 4.72 6.44 -31.45
CA ALA A 14 5.60 6.60 -30.31
C ALA A 14 5.42 8.05 -29.83
N SER A 15 4.46 8.27 -28.93
CA SER A 15 4.49 9.45 -28.09
C SER A 15 5.86 9.42 -27.43
N PRO A 16 6.66 10.49 -27.53
CA PRO A 16 7.95 10.51 -26.85
C PRO A 16 7.70 10.19 -25.37
N LEU A 17 8.57 9.37 -24.79
CA LEU A 17 8.57 9.15 -23.35
C LEU A 17 8.66 10.52 -22.64
N PRO A 18 8.06 10.67 -21.44
CA PRO A 18 8.15 11.91 -20.69
C PRO A 18 9.61 12.36 -20.51
N ASP A 19 9.90 13.63 -20.79
CA ASP A 19 11.21 14.22 -20.51
C ASP A 19 11.34 14.58 -19.02
N ALA A 20 12.55 14.95 -18.60
CA ALA A 20 12.82 15.34 -17.21
C ALA A 20 11.93 16.49 -16.74
N ALA A 21 11.61 17.44 -17.63
CA ALA A 21 10.72 18.56 -17.29
C ALA A 21 9.27 18.10 -17.05
N ALA A 22 8.79 17.11 -17.81
CA ALA A 22 7.48 16.48 -17.58
C ALA A 22 7.45 15.70 -16.27
N LEU A 23 8.48 14.90 -15.99
CA LEU A 23 8.60 14.17 -14.72
C LEU A 23 8.69 15.12 -13.51
N ASP A 24 9.41 16.23 -13.65
CA ASP A 24 9.51 17.29 -12.66
C ASP A 24 8.13 17.90 -12.35
N ARG A 25 7.34 18.23 -13.39
CA ARG A 25 5.95 18.72 -13.21
C ARG A 25 5.07 17.69 -12.52
N VAL A 26 5.13 16.41 -12.91
CA VAL A 26 4.36 15.34 -12.28
C VAL A 26 4.70 15.23 -10.79
N ALA A 27 5.99 15.28 -10.43
CA ALA A 27 6.39 15.23 -9.02
C ALA A 27 5.85 16.42 -8.21
N ALA A 28 5.85 17.64 -8.77
CA ALA A 28 5.27 18.80 -8.09
C ALA A 28 3.74 18.73 -7.98
N GLU A 29 3.06 18.28 -9.03
CA GLU A 29 1.61 18.13 -9.01
C GLU A 29 1.18 17.10 -7.96
N LEU A 30 1.83 15.93 -7.94
CA LEU A 30 1.61 14.91 -6.92
C LEU A 30 1.94 15.42 -5.52
N GLY A 31 3.03 16.17 -5.36
CA GLY A 31 3.39 16.82 -4.10
C GLY A 31 2.31 17.80 -3.60
N GLY A 32 1.58 18.45 -4.50
CA GLY A 32 0.46 19.32 -4.16
C GLY A 32 -0.76 18.61 -3.56
N PHE A 33 -0.86 17.29 -3.72
CA PHE A 33 -1.91 16.47 -3.10
C PHE A 33 -1.51 15.90 -1.74
N GLU A 34 -0.29 16.19 -1.26
CA GLU A 34 0.16 15.76 0.06
C GLU A 34 -0.77 16.32 1.14
N ASP A 35 -1.07 15.49 2.12
CA ASP A 35 -1.61 15.89 3.39
C ASP A 35 -0.45 16.17 4.37
N PRO A 36 -0.09 17.45 4.61
CA PRO A 36 1.06 17.77 5.44
C PRO A 36 0.82 17.53 6.95
N GLU A 37 -0.43 17.35 7.36
CA GLU A 37 -0.80 17.17 8.77
C GLU A 37 -0.78 15.71 9.18
N HIS A 38 -1.30 14.83 8.31
CA HIS A 38 -1.41 13.39 8.60
C HIS A 38 -0.56 12.50 7.68
N GLY A 39 0.25 13.08 6.79
CA GLY A 39 1.05 12.36 5.80
C GLY A 39 0.21 11.67 4.72
N GLY A 40 0.83 11.25 3.61
CA GLY A 40 0.12 10.63 2.49
C GLY A 40 -0.72 11.63 1.68
N PHE A 41 -1.79 11.15 1.04
CA PHE A 41 -2.49 11.92 0.01
C PHE A 41 -4.00 11.97 0.23
N GLY A 42 -4.61 13.07 -0.18
CA GLY A 42 -6.06 13.22 -0.23
C GLY A 42 -6.75 13.31 1.13
N SER A 43 -8.06 13.09 1.13
CA SER A 43 -8.95 13.17 2.30
C SER A 43 -9.46 11.79 2.73
N ALA A 44 -10.45 11.76 3.63
CA ALA A 44 -11.20 10.54 3.96
C ALA A 44 -12.16 10.13 2.81
N PRO A 45 -12.34 8.82 2.53
CA PRO A 45 -11.51 7.70 2.99
C PRO A 45 -10.10 7.78 2.36
N LYS A 46 -9.09 7.46 3.15
CA LYS A 46 -7.68 7.65 2.81
C LYS A 46 -6.99 6.33 2.51
N PHE A 47 -6.36 6.26 1.33
CA PHE A 47 -5.72 5.05 0.82
C PHE A 47 -4.20 5.19 0.83
N PRO A 48 -3.43 4.09 1.00
CA PRO A 48 -1.98 4.12 0.91
C PRO A 48 -1.43 4.65 -0.41
N VAL A 49 -2.20 4.47 -1.50
CA VAL A 49 -1.81 4.81 -2.88
C VAL A 49 -0.36 4.40 -3.22
N ALA A 50 0.03 3.20 -2.80
CA ALA A 50 1.41 2.69 -2.90
C ALA A 50 2.07 2.85 -4.29
N PRO A 51 1.36 2.73 -5.44
CA PRO A 51 1.95 3.04 -6.75
C PRO A 51 2.47 4.48 -6.88
N VAL A 52 1.76 5.46 -6.29
CA VAL A 52 2.19 6.87 -6.28
C VAL A 52 3.41 7.04 -5.40
N VAL A 53 3.43 6.40 -4.23
CA VAL A 53 4.60 6.43 -3.32
C VAL A 53 5.84 5.87 -4.01
N LEU A 54 5.72 4.71 -4.66
CA LEU A 54 6.83 4.07 -5.39
C LEU A 54 7.29 4.90 -6.60
N LEU A 55 6.36 5.53 -7.32
CA LEU A 55 6.71 6.45 -8.41
C LEU A 55 7.52 7.63 -7.89
N LEU A 56 7.06 8.29 -6.83
CA LEU A 56 7.76 9.44 -6.24
C LEU A 56 9.13 9.06 -5.68
N ASP A 57 9.25 7.91 -5.02
CA ASP A 57 10.53 7.37 -4.56
C ASP A 57 11.51 7.15 -5.72
N THR A 58 11.03 6.55 -6.82
CA THR A 58 11.82 6.35 -8.03
C THR A 58 12.24 7.68 -8.66
N LEU A 59 11.35 8.67 -8.72
CA LEU A 59 11.68 10.00 -9.26
C LEU A 59 12.71 10.72 -8.38
N ALA A 60 12.58 10.63 -7.06
CA ALA A 60 13.51 11.24 -6.10
C ALA A 60 14.93 10.66 -6.20
N THR A 61 15.08 9.37 -6.53
CA THR A 61 16.37 8.67 -6.53
C THR A 61 17.00 8.50 -7.91
N SER A 62 16.23 8.64 -8.99
CA SER A 62 16.71 8.41 -10.37
C SER A 62 17.61 9.51 -10.95
N GLY A 63 17.66 10.69 -10.32
CA GLY A 63 18.31 11.88 -10.90
C GLY A 63 17.51 12.56 -12.01
N ALA A 64 16.24 12.16 -12.22
CA ALA A 64 15.34 12.79 -13.19
C ALA A 64 14.81 14.17 -12.73
N LEU A 65 14.87 14.45 -11.43
CA LEU A 65 14.39 15.68 -10.83
C LEU A 65 15.53 16.65 -10.54
N ALA A 66 15.23 17.95 -10.51
CA ALA A 66 16.16 18.93 -9.95
C ALA A 66 16.50 18.58 -8.49
N PRO A 67 17.75 18.81 -8.01
CA PRO A 67 18.18 18.35 -6.69
C PRO A 67 17.26 18.76 -5.53
N GLU A 68 16.77 20.00 -5.53
CA GLU A 68 15.84 20.48 -4.49
C GLU A 68 14.50 19.75 -4.53
N ARG A 69 13.98 19.46 -5.73
CA ARG A 69 12.74 18.70 -5.89
C ARG A 69 12.92 17.24 -5.52
N ALA A 70 14.04 16.62 -5.89
CA ALA A 70 14.37 15.27 -5.48
C ALA A 70 14.36 15.14 -3.95
N ALA A 71 15.00 16.08 -3.24
CA ALA A 71 15.01 16.11 -1.78
C ALA A 71 13.60 16.29 -1.18
N ALA A 72 12.81 17.24 -1.71
CA ALA A 72 11.44 17.47 -1.26
C ALA A 72 10.53 16.25 -1.49
N THR A 73 10.60 15.64 -2.67
CA THR A 73 9.85 14.43 -3.02
C THR A 73 10.24 13.25 -2.14
N GLY A 74 11.54 13.03 -1.89
CA GLY A 74 12.00 11.99 -0.97
C GLY A 74 11.50 12.20 0.45
N ALA A 75 11.50 13.45 0.94
CA ALA A 75 10.98 13.77 2.26
C ALA A 75 9.46 13.53 2.37
N LEU A 76 8.69 13.82 1.32
CA LEU A 76 7.26 13.50 1.24
C LEU A 76 7.02 11.98 1.33
N VAL A 77 7.79 11.19 0.55
CA VAL A 77 7.71 9.72 0.59
C VAL A 77 7.96 9.21 2.01
N ARG A 78 9.01 9.72 2.69
CA ARG A 78 9.30 9.34 4.08
C ARG A 78 8.17 9.69 5.02
N ARG A 79 7.68 10.93 5.01
CA ARG A 79 6.54 11.34 5.86
C ARG A 79 5.31 10.45 5.64
N THR A 80 5.03 10.10 4.38
CA THR A 80 3.90 9.23 4.03
C THR A 80 4.07 7.83 4.61
N LEU A 81 5.24 7.22 4.44
CA LEU A 81 5.54 5.88 4.97
C LEU A 81 5.55 5.88 6.51
N ASP A 82 6.16 6.87 7.14
CA ASP A 82 6.23 6.98 8.59
C ASP A 82 4.83 7.16 9.20
N ALA A 83 3.98 7.99 8.58
CA ALA A 83 2.60 8.20 9.02
C ALA A 83 1.77 6.92 8.95
N MET A 84 1.85 6.18 7.84
CA MET A 84 1.13 4.91 7.72
C MET A 84 1.64 3.87 8.72
N ALA A 85 2.96 3.72 8.87
CA ALA A 85 3.56 2.73 9.76
C ALA A 85 3.26 2.98 11.24
N GLY A 86 3.13 4.25 11.63
CA GLY A 86 2.78 4.70 12.98
C GLY A 86 1.29 4.78 13.27
N SER A 87 0.42 4.40 12.33
CA SER A 87 -1.04 4.48 12.46
C SER A 87 -1.72 3.12 12.63
N ASP A 88 -3.02 3.17 12.93
CA ASP A 88 -3.88 1.97 13.03
C ASP A 88 -4.10 1.28 11.67
N LEU A 89 -3.71 1.91 10.56
CA LEU A 89 -3.73 1.27 9.24
C LEU A 89 -2.82 0.03 9.17
N ARG A 90 -1.75 0.00 9.97
CA ARG A 90 -0.87 -1.17 10.09
C ARG A 90 -1.38 -2.08 11.18
N ASP A 91 -1.43 -3.38 10.93
CA ASP A 91 -1.71 -4.35 11.97
C ASP A 91 -0.45 -4.53 12.85
N PRO A 92 -0.49 -4.15 14.14
CA PRO A 92 0.68 -4.24 15.01
C PRO A 92 0.95 -5.67 15.51
N VAL A 93 -0.01 -6.59 15.36
CA VAL A 93 0.08 -7.96 15.90
C VAL A 93 0.62 -8.93 14.84
N GLU A 94 0.01 -8.94 13.65
CA GLU A 94 0.35 -9.88 12.58
C GLU A 94 1.15 -9.26 11.43
N GLY A 95 1.38 -7.94 11.50
CA GLY A 95 2.00 -7.18 10.42
C GLY A 95 1.06 -7.00 9.22
N GLY A 96 1.61 -6.37 8.18
CA GLY A 96 0.81 -5.96 7.03
C GLY A 96 -0.09 -4.74 7.33
N PHE A 97 -0.81 -4.32 6.30
CA PHE A 97 -1.65 -3.12 6.29
C PHE A 97 -3.08 -3.47 5.86
N PHE A 98 -4.03 -2.77 6.48
CA PHE A 98 -5.42 -2.71 6.05
C PHE A 98 -5.56 -1.86 4.79
N ARG A 99 -6.64 -2.09 4.05
CA ARG A 99 -6.81 -1.56 2.68
C ARG A 99 -6.84 -0.04 2.61
N TYR A 100 -7.54 0.59 3.54
CA TYR A 100 -7.65 2.05 3.65
C TYR A 100 -8.17 2.45 5.03
N SER A 101 -8.10 3.73 5.36
CA SER A 101 -8.77 4.29 6.54
C SER A 101 -10.01 5.08 6.14
N THR A 102 -11.10 4.95 6.90
CA THR A 102 -12.29 5.80 6.76
C THR A 102 -12.05 7.23 7.24
N ARG A 103 -10.93 7.49 7.94
CA ARG A 103 -10.53 8.81 8.44
C ARG A 103 -9.25 9.29 7.76
N ARG A 104 -9.06 10.62 7.78
CA ARG A 104 -7.91 11.30 7.15
C ARG A 104 -6.60 11.07 7.92
N ASP A 105 -6.71 10.84 9.22
CA ASP A 105 -5.60 10.66 10.16
C ASP A 105 -5.19 9.19 10.34
N TRP A 106 -5.75 8.29 9.53
CA TRP A 106 -5.47 6.85 9.53
C TRP A 106 -5.97 6.07 10.75
N SER A 107 -6.81 6.68 11.60
CA SER A 107 -7.21 6.09 12.90
C SER A 107 -8.32 5.05 12.84
N GLU A 108 -9.06 4.96 11.74
CA GLU A 108 -10.17 4.00 11.60
C GLU A 108 -9.96 3.18 10.32
N PRO A 109 -9.36 1.98 10.40
CA PRO A 109 -9.15 1.14 9.23
C PRO A 109 -10.45 0.50 8.73
N HIS A 110 -10.53 0.31 7.42
CA HIS A 110 -11.37 -0.72 6.84
C HIS A 110 -10.57 -2.02 6.81
N TYR A 111 -10.94 -2.96 7.69
CA TYR A 111 -10.08 -4.06 8.14
C TYR A 111 -9.80 -5.18 7.12
N GLU A 112 -10.23 -5.02 5.87
CA GLU A 112 -9.83 -5.91 4.78
C GLU A 112 -8.32 -5.74 4.50
N ARG A 113 -7.60 -6.84 4.29
CA ARG A 113 -6.17 -6.83 3.99
C ARG A 113 -5.91 -7.43 2.62
N MET A 114 -5.46 -6.61 1.66
CA MET A 114 -5.29 -7.03 0.27
C MET A 114 -3.84 -7.44 -0.04
N LEU A 115 -3.68 -8.45 -0.89
CA LEU A 115 -2.38 -8.92 -1.37
C LEU A 115 -1.61 -7.82 -2.10
N TYR A 116 -2.24 -7.17 -3.09
CA TYR A 116 -1.53 -6.22 -3.94
C TYR A 116 -1.11 -4.96 -3.19
N ASP A 117 -1.95 -4.48 -2.25
CA ASP A 117 -1.60 -3.33 -1.41
C ASP A 117 -0.38 -3.65 -0.55
N ASN A 118 -0.39 -4.80 0.14
CA ASN A 118 0.73 -5.25 0.96
C ASN A 118 1.99 -5.55 0.15
N ALA A 119 1.87 -6.15 -1.03
CA ALA A 119 3.03 -6.43 -1.89
C ALA A 119 3.73 -5.13 -2.37
N LEU A 120 2.95 -4.09 -2.70
CA LEU A 120 3.51 -2.80 -3.10
C LEU A 120 4.09 -2.04 -1.91
N LEU A 121 3.45 -2.10 -0.74
CA LEU A 121 3.98 -1.51 0.48
C LEU A 121 5.26 -2.23 0.95
N LEU A 122 5.37 -3.54 0.74
CA LEU A 122 6.60 -4.28 1.01
C LEU A 122 7.77 -3.70 0.20
N ASP A 123 7.58 -3.45 -1.10
CA ASP A 123 8.60 -2.82 -1.94
C ASP A 123 8.93 -1.40 -1.43
N ALA A 124 7.91 -0.60 -1.11
CA ALA A 124 8.11 0.77 -0.65
C ALA A 124 8.90 0.85 0.68
N TYR A 125 8.55 0.04 1.68
CA TYR A 125 9.26 0.01 2.96
C TYR A 125 10.66 -0.62 2.84
N ALA A 126 10.83 -1.62 1.98
CA ALA A 126 12.15 -2.21 1.71
C ALA A 126 13.10 -1.18 1.07
N ARG A 127 12.63 -0.41 0.08
CA ARG A 127 13.43 0.69 -0.52
C ARG A 127 13.74 1.80 0.46
N ALA A 128 12.82 2.09 1.37
CA ALA A 128 13.03 3.02 2.46
C ALA A 128 13.98 2.49 3.55
N GLY A 129 14.39 1.21 3.50
CA GLY A 129 15.27 0.61 4.49
C GLY A 129 14.60 0.36 5.85
N ASP A 130 13.27 0.30 5.89
CA ASP A 130 12.54 -0.07 7.10
C ASP A 130 12.32 -1.59 7.16
N GLU A 131 13.38 -2.30 7.55
CA GLU A 131 13.39 -3.77 7.61
C GLU A 131 12.35 -4.32 8.59
N GLY A 132 12.01 -3.58 9.65
CA GLY A 132 11.02 -4.00 10.63
C GLY A 132 9.61 -4.03 10.04
N ILE A 133 9.21 -2.95 9.39
CA ILE A 133 7.90 -2.88 8.73
C ILE A 133 7.84 -3.81 7.52
N ALA A 134 8.88 -3.81 6.66
CA ALA A 134 8.96 -4.74 5.53
C ALA A 134 8.89 -6.21 5.98
N GLY A 135 9.61 -6.56 7.04
CA GLY A 135 9.58 -7.91 7.64
C GLY A 135 8.19 -8.30 8.14
N GLY A 136 7.49 -7.38 8.80
CA GLY A 136 6.10 -7.60 9.25
C GLY A 136 5.12 -7.82 8.09
N ILE A 137 5.25 -7.07 7.00
CA ILE A 137 4.45 -7.31 5.78
C ILE A 137 4.78 -8.68 5.19
N GLY A 138 6.07 -9.04 5.10
CA GLY A 138 6.51 -10.35 4.62
C GLY A 138 5.95 -11.51 5.45
N ALA A 139 5.89 -11.35 6.78
CA ALA A 139 5.28 -12.30 7.70
C ALA A 139 3.78 -12.47 7.40
N PHE A 140 3.02 -11.37 7.32
CA PHE A 140 1.60 -11.41 6.94
C PHE A 140 1.38 -12.15 5.61
N LEU A 141 2.12 -11.80 4.56
CA LEU A 141 1.99 -12.42 3.24
C LEU A 141 2.24 -13.93 3.31
N THR A 142 3.29 -14.35 4.02
CA THR A 142 3.75 -15.75 4.02
C THR A 142 3.03 -16.65 5.02
N THR A 143 2.55 -16.10 6.12
CA THR A 143 1.83 -16.84 7.17
C THR A 143 0.32 -16.82 6.95
N THR A 144 -0.24 -15.70 6.49
CA THR A 144 -1.70 -15.54 6.37
C THR A 144 -2.19 -15.79 4.95
N LEU A 145 -1.59 -15.16 3.94
CA LEU A 145 -2.11 -15.24 2.56
C LEU A 145 -1.59 -16.43 1.76
N ARG A 146 -0.42 -16.99 2.10
CA ARG A 146 0.16 -18.11 1.35
C ARG A 146 -0.75 -19.34 1.41
N ARG A 147 -0.98 -19.97 0.24
CA ARG A 147 -1.79 -21.18 0.09
C ARG A 147 -0.89 -22.40 -0.07
N GLY A 148 -1.40 -23.57 0.29
CA GLY A 148 -0.66 -24.85 0.19
C GLY A 148 -0.18 -25.19 -1.23
N SER A 149 -0.81 -24.62 -2.27
CA SER A 149 -0.40 -24.74 -3.68
C SER A 149 0.83 -23.91 -4.05
N GLY A 150 1.32 -23.05 -3.16
CA GLY A 150 2.44 -22.13 -3.40
C GLY A 150 2.03 -20.73 -3.86
N GLY A 151 0.77 -20.51 -4.23
CA GLY A 151 0.21 -19.18 -4.51
C GLY A 151 -0.17 -18.40 -3.26
N PHE A 152 -0.76 -17.21 -3.45
CA PHE A 152 -1.27 -16.36 -2.38
C PHE A 152 -2.76 -16.09 -2.61
N ALA A 153 -3.54 -16.03 -1.53
CA ALA A 153 -4.88 -15.46 -1.53
C ALA A 153 -4.83 -13.99 -1.94
N SER A 154 -5.87 -13.52 -2.63
CA SER A 154 -5.97 -12.11 -3.08
C SER A 154 -6.22 -11.14 -1.93
N ALA A 155 -6.85 -11.60 -0.84
CA ALA A 155 -7.21 -10.79 0.31
C ALA A 155 -7.52 -11.64 1.55
N GLN A 156 -7.65 -10.96 2.69
CA GLN A 156 -8.30 -11.44 3.90
C GLN A 156 -9.43 -10.51 4.30
N ASP A 157 -10.55 -11.09 4.71
CA ASP A 157 -11.80 -10.41 4.99
C ASP A 157 -11.70 -9.47 6.23
N SER A 158 -12.49 -8.40 6.17
CA SER A 158 -12.78 -7.50 7.28
C SER A 158 -13.74 -8.11 8.32
N GLU A 159 -14.59 -9.03 7.88
CA GLU A 159 -15.58 -9.69 8.72
C GLU A 159 -14.93 -10.76 9.60
N SER A 160 -15.24 -10.70 10.89
CA SER A 160 -14.68 -11.63 11.87
C SER A 160 -15.75 -12.13 12.83
N THR A 161 -15.45 -13.22 13.55
CA THR A 161 -16.30 -13.73 14.62
C THR A 161 -15.51 -13.71 15.92
N VAL A 162 -16.04 -13.05 16.96
CA VAL A 162 -15.43 -12.99 18.29
C VAL A 162 -16.48 -13.40 19.32
N GLY A 163 -16.16 -14.36 20.18
CA GLY A 163 -17.13 -14.90 21.15
C GLY A 163 -18.42 -15.41 20.51
N GLY A 164 -18.35 -15.96 19.29
CA GLY A 164 -19.50 -16.46 18.53
C GLY A 164 -20.39 -15.37 17.90
N ARG A 165 -19.98 -14.10 17.94
CA ARG A 165 -20.72 -12.99 17.31
C ARG A 165 -19.94 -12.46 16.11
N ARG A 166 -20.63 -12.27 14.99
CA ARG A 166 -20.04 -11.64 13.80
C ARG A 166 -19.89 -10.14 14.05
N VAL A 167 -18.67 -9.63 13.92
CA VAL A 167 -18.29 -8.23 14.13
C VAL A 167 -17.21 -7.88 13.11
N GLU A 168 -17.48 -6.91 12.23
CA GLU A 168 -16.46 -6.34 11.35
C GLU A 168 -15.34 -5.72 12.19
N GLY A 169 -14.08 -6.03 11.88
CA GLY A 169 -12.94 -5.49 12.63
C GLY A 169 -12.68 -6.14 14.00
N GLY A 170 -13.61 -6.93 14.52
CA GLY A 170 -13.58 -7.46 15.89
C GLY A 170 -12.29 -8.22 16.23
N TYR A 171 -11.88 -9.16 15.38
CA TYR A 171 -10.63 -9.92 15.52
C TYR A 171 -9.40 -9.00 15.56
N TYR A 172 -9.40 -7.96 14.72
CA TYR A 172 -8.25 -7.06 14.58
C TYR A 172 -8.06 -6.13 15.77
N ALA A 173 -9.14 -5.85 16.52
CA ALA A 173 -9.09 -5.10 17.77
C ALA A 173 -8.50 -5.90 18.96
N LEU A 174 -8.33 -7.22 18.82
CA LEU A 174 -7.74 -8.08 19.85
C LEU A 174 -6.22 -8.00 19.84
N ASP A 175 -5.63 -8.17 21.02
CA ASP A 175 -4.19 -8.40 21.18
C ASP A 175 -3.79 -9.81 20.70
N ALA A 176 -2.50 -10.11 20.75
CA ALA A 176 -1.96 -11.39 20.31
C ALA A 176 -2.60 -12.60 21.04
N ALA A 177 -2.89 -12.47 22.33
CA ALA A 177 -3.48 -13.55 23.11
C ALA A 177 -4.96 -13.76 22.77
N GLY A 178 -5.70 -12.67 22.56
CA GLY A 178 -7.09 -12.71 22.12
C GLY A 178 -7.24 -13.31 20.72
N ARG A 179 -6.39 -12.90 19.77
CA ARG A 179 -6.39 -13.45 18.41
C ARG A 179 -6.09 -14.95 18.39
N ALA A 180 -5.17 -15.42 19.24
CA ALA A 180 -4.87 -16.85 19.36
C ALA A 180 -6.04 -17.70 19.90
N ALA A 181 -7.04 -17.07 20.50
CA ALA A 181 -8.24 -17.74 21.03
C ALA A 181 -9.44 -17.71 20.07
N GLU A 182 -9.34 -16.99 18.95
CA GLU A 182 -10.42 -16.81 17.98
C GLU A 182 -10.04 -17.39 16.61
N GLU A 183 -11.04 -17.70 15.79
CA GLU A 183 -10.79 -18.11 14.41
C GLU A 183 -10.36 -16.88 13.58
N PRO A 184 -9.23 -16.94 12.86
CA PRO A 184 -8.80 -15.83 12.02
C PRO A 184 -9.80 -15.53 10.89
N PRO A 185 -9.95 -14.26 10.49
CA PRO A 185 -10.80 -13.88 9.37
C PRO A 185 -10.45 -14.65 8.10
N ALA A 186 -11.49 -14.97 7.31
CA ALA A 186 -11.34 -15.81 6.13
C ALA A 186 -10.42 -15.15 5.09
N VAL A 187 -9.63 -15.96 4.40
CA VAL A 187 -8.82 -15.53 3.24
C VAL A 187 -9.53 -15.90 1.95
N ASP A 188 -9.49 -15.01 0.96
CA ASP A 188 -10.11 -15.26 -0.35
C ASP A 188 -9.37 -16.42 -1.06
N GLY A 189 -10.11 -17.50 -1.30
CA GLY A 189 -9.61 -18.72 -1.95
C GLY A 189 -9.59 -18.65 -3.47
N LYS A 190 -10.04 -17.55 -4.09
CA LYS A 190 -9.94 -17.37 -5.55
C LYS A 190 -8.49 -17.09 -5.93
N VAL A 191 -7.79 -18.17 -6.31
CA VAL A 191 -6.47 -18.13 -6.97
C VAL A 191 -6.67 -18.10 -8.48
#